data_AF-A0A354SF39-F1
#
_entry.id   AF-A0A354SF39-F1
#
_cell.length_a   1.000
_cell.length_b   1.000
_cell.length_c   1.000
_cell.angle_alpha   90.00
_cell.angle_beta   90.00
_cell.angle_gamma   90.00
#
_symmetry.space_group_name_H-M   'P 1'
#
loop_
_entity.id
_entity.type
_entity.pdbx_description
1 polymer ?
#
loop_
_entity_poly.entity_id
_entity_poly.type
_entity_poly.pdbx_seq_one_letter_code
_entity_poly.pdbx_strand_id
1 'polypeptide(L)'
;MTPEISTDGLTLILGGARSGKSTFAEKIARETGKSVLFIATATAGDSEMAGRIRRHQAARPPEWQTLELPRNLGRHLASPVAPVVIVDCITLLVSNILLSFPESTPAEDVMHHIKVEVDELIAAQVRLGGQWL
;
A
#
# COMPACT_ATOMS: atom_id res chain seq x y z
N MET A 1 9.44 22.97 -6.13
CA MET A 1 7.97 22.91 -6.37
C MET A 1 7.52 21.51 -6.04
N THR A 2 6.61 21.37 -5.09
CA THR A 2 5.87 20.10 -4.92
C THR A 2 4.89 20.01 -6.10
N PRO A 3 4.84 18.91 -6.85
CA PRO A 3 3.84 18.77 -7.92
C PRO A 3 2.44 18.92 -7.32
N GLU A 4 1.51 19.51 -8.07
CA GLU A 4 0.09 19.48 -7.71
C GLU A 4 -0.40 18.03 -7.82
N ILE A 5 -0.72 17.43 -6.69
CA ILE A 5 -1.23 16.06 -6.60
C ILE A 5 -2.72 16.14 -6.35
N SER A 6 -3.50 15.42 -7.15
CA SER A 6 -4.96 15.38 -7.01
C SER A 6 -5.35 14.96 -5.60
N THR A 7 -6.30 15.68 -5.01
CA THR A 7 -6.84 15.38 -3.68
C THR A 7 -7.93 14.31 -3.71
N ASP A 8 -8.24 13.78 -4.89
CA ASP A 8 -9.15 12.66 -5.14
C ASP A 8 -8.56 11.74 -6.22
N GLY A 9 -8.85 10.44 -6.14
CA GLY A 9 -8.37 9.46 -7.12
C GLY A 9 -7.11 8.72 -6.66
N LEU A 10 -6.44 8.06 -7.61
CA LEU A 10 -5.26 7.23 -7.38
C LEU A 10 -3.99 7.94 -7.88
N THR A 11 -3.00 8.07 -7.00
CA THR A 11 -1.64 8.55 -7.33
C THR A 11 -0.65 7.42 -7.14
N LEU A 12 0.18 7.13 -8.16
CA LEU A 12 1.26 6.15 -8.05
C LEU A 12 2.61 6.85 -7.87
N ILE A 13 3.26 6.62 -6.73
CA ILE A 13 4.56 7.21 -6.40
C ILE A 13 5.68 6.21 -6.71
N LEU A 14 6.53 6.54 -7.69
CA LEU A 14 7.62 5.68 -8.18
C LEU A 14 9.01 6.25 -7.85
N GLY A 15 10.04 5.40 -7.94
CA GLY A 15 11.43 5.75 -7.63
C GLY A 15 12.23 4.59 -7.04
N GLY A 16 13.56 4.74 -6.98
CA GLY A 16 14.50 3.70 -6.53
C GLY A 16 14.41 3.35 -5.04
N ALA A 17 15.17 2.34 -4.62
CA ALA A 17 15.28 1.99 -3.20
C ALA A 17 15.82 3.17 -2.38
N ARG A 18 15.22 3.42 -1.20
CA ARG A 18 15.58 4.52 -0.28
C ARG A 18 15.49 5.93 -0.89
N SER A 19 14.74 6.12 -1.97
CA SER A 19 14.53 7.44 -2.60
C SER A 19 13.55 8.35 -1.85
N GLY A 20 13.03 7.94 -0.69
CA GLY A 20 12.12 8.74 0.13
C GLY A 20 10.63 8.70 -0.27
N LYS A 21 10.20 7.74 -1.11
CA LYS A 21 8.80 7.65 -1.57
C LYS A 21 7.78 7.56 -0.44
N SER A 22 7.99 6.66 0.52
CA SER A 22 7.09 6.50 1.66
C SER A 22 6.98 7.80 2.45
N THR A 23 8.12 8.45 2.74
CA THR A 23 8.15 9.77 3.40
C THR A 23 7.42 10.84 2.60
N PHE A 24 7.51 10.82 1.27
CA PHE A 24 6.79 11.73 0.40
C PHE A 24 5.28 11.48 0.41
N ALA A 25 4.83 10.22 0.31
CA ALA A 25 3.43 9.83 0.44
C ALA A 25 2.84 10.27 1.79
N GLU A 26 3.58 10.01 2.87
CA GLU A 26 3.14 10.42 4.20
C GLU A 26 3.07 11.95 4.35
N LYS A 27 4.00 12.69 3.74
CA LYS A 27 3.97 14.15 3.74
C LYS A 27 2.71 14.67 3.07
N ILE A 28 2.38 14.15 1.88
CA ILE A 28 1.15 14.52 1.14
C ILE A 28 -0.08 14.25 2.01
N ALA A 29 -0.17 13.06 2.60
CA ALA A 29 -1.30 12.68 3.45
C ALA A 29 -1.44 13.60 4.68
N ARG A 30 -0.33 13.95 5.35
CA ARG A 30 -0.34 14.90 6.48
C ARG A 30 -0.82 16.29 6.06
N GLU A 31 -0.40 16.78 4.90
CA GLU A 31 -0.78 18.10 4.38
C GLU A 31 -2.29 18.21 4.09
N THR A 32 -3.00 17.09 3.93
CA THR A 32 -4.47 17.11 3.79
C THR A 32 -5.22 17.45 5.07
N GLY A 33 -4.62 17.21 6.25
CA GLY A 33 -5.30 17.31 7.55
C GLY A 33 -6.47 16.33 7.76
N LYS A 34 -6.66 15.34 6.89
CA LYS A 34 -7.74 14.35 6.97
C LYS A 34 -7.28 13.09 7.73
N SER A 35 -8.22 12.24 8.13
CA SER A 35 -7.88 10.92 8.66
C SER A 35 -7.24 10.05 7.58
N VAL A 36 -6.27 9.24 7.98
CA VAL A 36 -5.44 8.43 7.07
C VAL A 36 -5.55 6.96 7.46
N LEU A 37 -5.74 6.11 6.46
CA LEU A 37 -5.56 4.67 6.55
C LEU A 37 -4.23 4.30 5.87
N PHE A 38 -3.28 3.81 6.65
CA PHE A 38 -2.02 3.26 6.15
C PHE A 38 -2.15 1.74 6.00
N ILE A 39 -1.93 1.22 4.79
CA ILE A 39 -1.94 -0.21 4.49
C ILE A 39 -0.50 -0.66 4.27
N ALA A 40 0.02 -1.44 5.22
CA ALA A 40 1.34 -2.02 5.15
C ALA A 40 1.27 -3.41 4.50
N THR A 41 1.98 -3.60 3.39
CA THR A 41 2.04 -4.89 2.69
C THR A 41 3.28 -5.70 3.08
N ALA A 42 4.22 -5.10 3.82
CA ALA A 42 5.42 -5.77 4.28
C ALA A 42 5.11 -6.88 5.30
N THR A 43 5.77 -8.03 5.13
CA THR A 43 5.75 -9.14 6.10
C THR A 43 7.12 -9.30 6.74
N ALA A 44 7.16 -9.74 8.00
CA ALA A 44 8.41 -10.06 8.67
C ALA A 44 8.92 -11.42 8.19
N GLY A 45 9.85 -11.42 7.23
CA GLY A 45 10.54 -12.65 6.79
C GLY A 45 11.71 -13.06 7.69
N ASP A 46 12.30 -12.10 8.41
CA ASP A 46 13.41 -12.29 9.34
C ASP A 46 13.35 -11.28 10.50
N SER A 47 14.27 -11.40 11.45
CA SER A 47 14.35 -10.52 12.62
C SER A 47 14.73 -9.07 12.27
N GLU A 48 15.50 -8.86 11.21
CA GLU A 48 15.90 -7.52 10.77
C GLU A 48 14.69 -6.77 10.21
N MET A 49 13.95 -7.40 9.29
CA MET A 49 12.71 -6.91 8.71
C MET A 49 11.67 -6.67 9.81
N ALA A 50 11.53 -7.58 10.78
CA ALA A 50 10.65 -7.38 11.92
C ALA A 50 11.02 -6.11 12.72
N GLY A 51 12.33 -5.89 12.95
CA GLY A 51 12.82 -4.67 13.61
C GLY A 51 12.58 -3.40 12.79
N ARG A 52 12.66 -3.48 11.45
CA ARG A 52 12.31 -2.37 10.55
C ARG A 52 10.81 -2.07 10.59
N ILE A 53 9.96 -3.07 10.48
CA ILE A 53 8.50 -2.92 10.56
C ILE A 53 8.10 -2.25 11.88
N ARG A 54 8.64 -2.72 13.02
CA ARG A 54 8.36 -2.09 14.33
C ARG A 54 8.77 -0.63 14.39
N ARG A 55 9.94 -0.27 13.85
CA ARG A 55 10.38 1.14 13.79
C ARG A 55 9.45 1.98 12.92
N HIS A 56 9.02 1.45 11.77
CA HIS A 56 8.08 2.15 10.91
C HIS A 56 6.70 2.31 11.54
N GLN A 57 6.16 1.27 12.20
CA GLN A 57 4.92 1.37 12.97
C GLN A 57 5.02 2.46 14.06
N ALA A 58 6.11 2.49 14.82
CA ALA A 58 6.31 3.47 15.90
C ALA A 58 6.53 4.91 15.40
N ALA A 59 7.00 5.09 14.16
CA ALA A 59 7.19 6.40 13.54
C ALA A 59 5.91 6.98 12.93
N ARG A 60 4.85 6.17 12.77
CA ARG A 60 3.58 6.63 12.22
C ARG A 60 2.84 7.50 13.25
N PRO A 61 2.12 8.54 12.79
CA PRO A 61 1.28 9.32 13.68
C PRO A 61 0.22 8.44 14.37
N PRO A 62 0.01 8.58 15.68
CA PRO A 62 -0.93 7.73 16.44
C PRO A 62 -2.39 7.89 16.00
N GLU A 63 -2.73 9.01 15.36
CA GLU A 63 -4.05 9.28 14.80
C GLU A 63 -4.32 8.54 13.47
N TRP A 64 -3.30 7.90 12.87
CA TRP A 64 -3.47 7.10 11.66
C TRP A 64 -3.87 5.68 11.99
N GLN A 65 -4.89 5.19 11.29
CA GLN A 65 -5.20 3.77 11.31
C GLN A 65 -4.16 3.03 10.47
N THR A 66 -3.60 1.94 11.00
CA THR A 66 -2.72 1.04 10.25
C THR A 66 -3.40 -0.31 10.07
N LEU A 67 -3.41 -0.85 8.86
CA LEU A 67 -3.76 -2.23 8.55
C LEU A 67 -2.57 -2.96 7.92
N GLU A 68 -2.26 -4.14 8.44
CA GLU A 68 -1.25 -5.03 7.86
C GLU A 68 -1.95 -6.04 6.96
N LEU A 69 -1.93 -5.77 5.66
CA LEU A 69 -2.59 -6.57 4.65
C LEU A 69 -1.56 -6.92 3.58
N PRO A 70 -0.91 -8.10 3.66
CA PRO A 70 0.11 -8.47 2.70
C PRO A 70 -0.44 -8.80 1.31
N ARG A 71 -1.72 -9.16 1.21
CA ARG A 71 -2.46 -9.56 0.00
C ARG A 71 -3.98 -9.36 0.19
N ASN A 72 -4.75 -9.51 -0.90
CA ASN A 72 -6.20 -9.37 -0.95
C ASN A 72 -6.72 -8.00 -0.48
N LEU A 73 -6.00 -6.92 -0.78
CA LEU A 73 -6.32 -5.57 -0.30
C LEU A 73 -7.71 -5.14 -0.77
N GLY A 74 -8.00 -5.27 -2.08
CA GLY A 74 -9.28 -4.85 -2.65
C GLY A 74 -10.50 -5.54 -2.03
N ARG A 75 -10.33 -6.79 -1.59
CA ARG A 75 -11.39 -7.59 -0.93
C ARG A 75 -11.58 -7.25 0.54
N HIS A 76 -10.51 -6.90 1.25
CA HIS A 76 -10.57 -6.59 2.68
C HIS A 76 -11.09 -5.17 2.96
N LEU A 77 -11.00 -4.25 1.99
CA LEU A 77 -11.42 -2.87 2.18
C LEU A 77 -12.94 -2.70 1.96
N ALA A 78 -13.62 -2.40 3.07
CA ALA A 78 -15.05 -2.11 3.13
C ALA A 78 -15.32 -0.63 3.40
N SER A 79 -16.55 -0.18 3.11
CA SER A 79 -17.01 1.19 3.37
C SER A 79 -17.53 1.32 4.80
N PRO A 80 -17.33 2.48 5.49
CA PRO A 80 -16.53 3.62 5.05
C PRO A 80 -15.03 3.40 5.25
N VAL A 81 -14.21 3.99 4.38
CA VAL A 81 -12.75 4.05 4.52
C VAL A 81 -12.32 5.48 4.87
N ALA A 82 -11.11 5.64 5.42
CA ALA A 82 -10.53 6.96 5.64
C ALA A 82 -10.44 7.76 4.32
N PRO A 83 -10.63 9.09 4.32
CA PRO A 83 -10.57 9.91 3.12
C PRO A 83 -9.22 9.86 2.38
N VAL A 84 -8.14 9.49 3.08
CA VAL A 84 -6.81 9.29 2.51
C VAL A 84 -6.35 7.87 2.84
N VAL A 85 -5.92 7.14 1.82
CA VAL A 85 -5.37 5.78 1.93
C VAL A 85 -3.94 5.78 1.39
N ILE A 86 -3.01 5.19 2.12
CA ILE A 86 -1.62 4.96 1.66
C ILE A 86 -1.41 3.45 1.54
N VAL A 87 -0.88 2.97 0.42
CA VAL A 87 -0.47 1.56 0.25
C VAL A 87 1.06 1.48 0.13
N ASP A 88 1.74 0.98 1.16
CA ASP A 88 3.20 0.85 1.19
C ASP A 88 3.62 -0.64 1.34
N CYS A 89 4.12 -1.30 0.30
CA CYS A 89 4.20 -0.87 -1.10
C CYS A 89 3.68 -1.93 -2.07
N ILE A 90 3.39 -1.49 -3.29
CA ILE A 90 2.96 -2.38 -4.39
C ILE A 90 4.02 -3.44 -4.71
N THR A 91 5.32 -3.13 -4.60
CA THR A 91 6.38 -4.12 -4.84
C THR A 91 6.29 -5.30 -3.87
N LEU A 92 6.08 -5.03 -2.58
CA LEU A 92 5.95 -6.10 -1.57
C LEU A 92 4.62 -6.85 -1.71
N LEU A 93 3.53 -6.17 -2.12
CA LEU A 93 2.28 -6.84 -2.47
C LEU A 93 2.50 -7.87 -3.58
N VAL A 94 3.15 -7.47 -4.67
CA VAL A 94 3.49 -8.37 -5.78
C VAL A 94 4.42 -9.50 -5.33
N SER A 95 5.45 -9.19 -4.54
CA SER A 95 6.35 -10.22 -4.00
C SER A 95 5.63 -11.23 -3.11
N ASN A 96 4.70 -10.78 -2.25
CA ASN A 96 3.92 -11.68 -1.40
C ASN A 96 3.03 -12.63 -2.22
N ILE A 97 2.51 -12.18 -3.37
CA ILE A 97 1.74 -13.03 -4.29
C ILE A 97 2.67 -14.03 -4.96
N LEU A 98 3.77 -13.56 -5.55
CA LEU A 98 4.76 -14.40 -6.22
C LEU A 98 5.25 -15.54 -5.31
N LEU A 99 5.65 -15.20 -4.07
CA LEU A 99 6.16 -16.16 -3.09
C LEU A 99 5.10 -17.10 -2.50
N SER A 100 3.83 -16.90 -2.83
CA SER A 100 2.76 -17.78 -2.39
C SER A 100 2.48 -18.96 -3.31
N PHE A 101 3.12 -18.99 -4.47
CA PHE A 101 3.06 -20.09 -5.42
C PHE A 101 4.33 -20.94 -5.34
N PRO A 102 4.25 -22.25 -5.65
CA PRO A 102 5.42 -23.08 -5.89
C PRO A 102 6.31 -22.52 -7.03
N GLU A 103 7.62 -22.75 -6.97
CA GLU A 103 8.56 -22.33 -8.03
C GLU A 103 8.22 -22.92 -9.41
N SER A 104 7.55 -24.07 -9.44
CA SER A 104 7.11 -24.74 -10.67
C SER A 104 5.86 -24.12 -11.30
N THR A 105 5.21 -23.16 -10.65
CA THR A 105 4.00 -22.54 -11.19
C THR A 105 4.34 -21.73 -12.44
N PRO A 106 3.60 -21.91 -13.55
CA PRO A 106 3.77 -21.11 -14.76
C PRO A 106 3.69 -19.61 -14.47
N ALA A 107 4.56 -18.82 -15.11
CA ALA A 107 4.58 -17.38 -14.92
C ALA A 107 3.25 -16.71 -15.30
N GLU A 108 2.52 -17.28 -16.28
CA GLU A 108 1.20 -16.79 -16.69
C GLU A 108 0.16 -16.86 -15.58
N ASP A 109 0.16 -17.94 -14.78
CA ASP A 109 -0.76 -18.11 -13.67
C ASP A 109 -0.46 -17.08 -12.57
N VAL A 110 0.82 -16.93 -12.21
CA VAL A 110 1.23 -15.93 -11.20
C VAL A 110 0.88 -14.51 -11.66
N MET A 111 1.15 -14.19 -12.92
CA MET A 111 0.81 -12.89 -13.50
C MET A 111 -0.70 -12.64 -13.53
N HIS A 112 -1.51 -13.68 -13.79
CA HIS A 112 -2.96 -13.59 -13.70
C HIS A 112 -3.39 -13.21 -12.28
N HIS A 113 -2.85 -13.84 -11.24
CA HIS A 113 -3.17 -13.52 -9.85
C HIS A 113 -2.72 -12.12 -9.44
N ILE A 114 -1.55 -11.66 -9.89
CA ILE A 114 -1.09 -10.28 -9.67
C ILE A 114 -2.07 -9.29 -10.32
N LYS A 115 -2.48 -9.57 -11.56
CA LYS A 115 -3.44 -8.71 -12.27
C LYS A 115 -4.78 -8.64 -11.53
N VAL A 116 -5.30 -9.78 -11.06
CA VAL A 116 -6.53 -9.82 -10.28
C VAL A 116 -6.42 -8.97 -9.01
N GLU A 117 -5.32 -9.09 -8.25
CA GLU A 117 -5.12 -8.28 -7.04
C GLU A 117 -5.11 -6.77 -7.35
N VAL A 118 -4.41 -6.35 -8.40
CA VAL A 118 -4.33 -4.93 -8.80
C VAL A 118 -5.67 -4.43 -9.31
N ASP A 119 -6.39 -5.22 -10.11
CA ASP A 119 -7.72 -4.87 -10.61
C ASP A 119 -8.71 -4.71 -9.44
N GLU A 120 -8.65 -5.59 -8.44
CA GLU A 120 -9.48 -5.49 -7.22
C GLU A 120 -9.11 -4.28 -6.37
N LEU A 121 -7.84 -3.90 -6.29
CA LEU A 121 -7.39 -2.70 -5.59
C LEU A 121 -7.93 -1.43 -6.27
N ILE A 122 -7.84 -1.35 -7.60
CA ILE A 122 -8.38 -0.24 -8.39
C ILE A 122 -9.91 -0.18 -8.24
N ALA A 123 -10.59 -1.33 -8.33
CA ALA A 123 -12.04 -1.39 -8.14
C ALA A 123 -12.45 -0.94 -6.73
N ALA A 124 -11.66 -1.26 -5.70
CA ALA A 124 -11.89 -0.77 -4.35
C ALA A 124 -11.71 0.75 -4.25
N GLN A 125 -10.69 1.33 -4.88
CA GLN A 125 -10.51 2.79 -4.93
C GLN A 125 -11.70 3.48 -5.59
N VAL A 126 -12.19 2.96 -6.73
CA VAL A 126 -13.36 3.52 -7.42
C VAL A 126 -14.62 3.43 -6.55
N ARG A 127 -14.82 2.30 -5.88
CA ARG A 127 -15.99 2.04 -5.02
C ARG A 127 -15.98 2.87 -3.74
N LEU A 128 -14.81 3.07 -3.14
CA LEU A 128 -14.67 3.70 -1.83
C LEU A 128 -14.36 5.20 -1.92
N GLY A 129 -13.85 5.66 -3.06
CA GLY A 129 -13.46 7.05 -3.29
C GLY A 129 -12.27 7.49 -2.44
N GLY A 130 -12.11 8.80 -2.31
CA GLY A 130 -11.02 9.43 -1.58
C GLY A 130 -9.69 9.46 -2.34
N GLN A 131 -8.66 9.92 -1.64
CA GLN A 131 -7.30 10.04 -2.16
C GLN A 131 -6.49 8.80 -1.81
N TRP A 132 -5.92 8.14 -2.81
CA TRP A 132 -5.07 6.96 -2.64
C TRP A 132 -3.65 7.27 -3.12
N LEU A 133 -2.67 6.94 -2.29
CA LEU A 133 -1.24 7.19 -2.49
C LEU A 133 -0.41 5.91 -2.45
#